data_AF-A0A350H4P4-F1
#
_entry.id   AF-A0A350H4P4-F1
#
_cell.length_a   1.000
_cell.length_b   1.000
_cell.length_c   1.000
_cell.angle_alpha   90.00
_cell.angle_beta   90.00
_cell.angle_gamma   90.00
#
_symmetry.space_group_name_H-M   'P 1'
#
loop_
_entity.id
_entity.type
_entity.pdbx_description
1 polymer ?
#
loop_
_entity_poly.entity_id
_entity_poly.type
_entity_poly.pdbx_seq_one_letter_code
_entity_poly.pdbx_strand_id
1 'polypeptide(L)'
;MNSKINAIFKALTKTRKRIVLVLMVLLVDAYPCAFIYFNNIDEVNIAGAIGPFLLFVAVSAVVGMITFRIMKEGSKAGLFTAVFMMIFMNYMVIQKLINKILPFLSYLLFLILVIVLLVLLFKKINKSEADLYTWCQIITFVCGGLVLFNGLAAIP
;
A
#
# COMPACT_ATOMS: atom_id res chain seq x y z
N MET A 1 38.98 -8.66 12.28
CA MET A 1 38.57 -7.88 11.09
C MET A 1 37.16 -8.23 10.59
N ASN A 2 36.75 -9.51 10.58
CA ASN A 2 35.42 -9.95 10.09
C ASN A 2 34.18 -9.42 10.85
N SER A 3 34.27 -9.19 12.16
CA SER A 3 33.08 -8.81 12.97
C SER A 3 32.51 -7.42 12.60
N LYS A 4 33.36 -6.42 12.37
CA LYS A 4 32.94 -5.07 11.97
C LYS A 4 32.31 -5.06 10.58
N ILE A 5 32.89 -5.80 9.63
CA ILE A 5 32.39 -5.92 8.26
C ILE A 5 30.99 -6.58 8.25
N ASN A 6 30.81 -7.66 9.00
CA ASN A 6 29.51 -8.33 9.13
C ASN A 6 28.43 -7.43 9.77
N ALA A 7 28.80 -6.62 10.76
CA ALA A 7 27.88 -5.66 11.36
C ALA A 7 27.41 -4.60 10.35
N ILE A 8 28.31 -4.10 9.51
CA ILE A 8 27.99 -3.13 8.44
C ILE A 8 27.02 -3.74 7.43
N PHE A 9 27.30 -4.96 6.92
CA PHE A 9 26.39 -5.63 5.99
C PHE A 9 24.99 -5.87 6.59
N LYS A 10 24.93 -6.25 7.88
CA LYS A 10 23.64 -6.43 8.58
C LYS A 10 22.89 -5.10 8.73
N ALA A 11 23.59 -3.99 8.98
CA ALA A 11 22.98 -2.68 9.05
C ALA A 11 22.44 -2.23 7.69
N LEU A 12 23.24 -2.36 6.62
CA LEU A 12 22.85 -2.00 5.25
C LEU A 12 21.62 -2.79 4.77
N THR A 13 21.59 -4.10 5.02
CA THR A 13 20.44 -4.94 4.65
C THR A 13 19.18 -4.54 5.41
N LYS A 14 19.29 -4.22 6.71
CA LYS A 14 18.17 -3.73 7.52
C LYS A 14 17.66 -2.37 7.03
N THR A 15 18.56 -1.44 6.71
CA THR A 15 18.20 -0.11 6.18
C THR A 15 17.52 -0.23 4.82
N ARG A 16 18.08 -1.03 3.90
CA ARG A 16 17.47 -1.32 2.60
C ARG A 16 16.05 -1.84 2.75
N LYS A 17 15.83 -2.82 3.64
CA LYS A 17 14.50 -3.37 3.91
C LYS A 17 13.52 -2.27 4.34
N ARG A 18 13.92 -1.40 5.27
CA ARG A 18 13.07 -0.29 5.74
C ARG A 18 12.71 0.68 4.62
N ILE A 19 13.67 1.04 3.77
CA ILE A 19 13.44 1.92 2.62
C ILE A 19 12.39 1.31 1.69
N VAL A 20 12.53 0.03 1.33
CA VAL A 20 11.56 -0.66 0.47
C VAL A 20 10.17 -0.67 1.10
N LEU A 21 10.04 -0.94 2.40
CA LEU A 21 8.74 -0.96 3.07
C LEU A 21 8.05 0.41 3.07
N VAL A 22 8.81 1.48 3.34
CA VAL A 22 8.29 2.85 3.30
C VAL A 22 7.90 3.23 1.86
N LEU A 23 8.80 2.96 0.91
CA LEU A 23 8.57 3.26 -0.49
C LEU A 23 7.36 2.50 -1.05
N MET A 24 7.18 1.24 -0.68
CA MET A 24 6.01 0.45 -1.05
C MET A 24 4.71 1.16 -0.65
N VAL A 25 4.59 1.55 0.63
CA VAL A 25 3.36 2.18 1.14
C VAL A 25 3.14 3.53 0.45
N LEU A 26 4.20 4.34 0.30
CA LEU A 26 4.10 5.61 -0.40
C LEU A 26 3.67 5.45 -1.87
N LEU A 27 4.16 4.43 -2.57
CA LEU A 27 3.77 4.18 -3.97
C LEU A 27 2.35 3.63 -4.09
N VAL A 28 1.90 2.81 -3.14
CA VAL A 28 0.50 2.37 -3.05
C VAL A 28 -0.41 3.58 -2.86
N ASP A 29 -0.03 4.50 -1.97
CA ASP A 29 -0.79 5.72 -1.70
C ASP A 29 -0.75 6.71 -2.88
N ALA A 30 0.40 6.82 -3.55
CA ALA A 30 0.60 7.73 -4.66
C ALA A 30 -0.12 7.27 -5.93
N TYR A 31 -0.18 5.95 -6.18
CA TYR A 31 -0.69 5.41 -7.45
C TYR A 31 -2.07 5.95 -7.86
N PRO A 32 -3.14 5.87 -7.04
CA PRO A 32 -4.46 6.37 -7.47
C PRO A 32 -4.48 7.88 -7.69
N CYS A 33 -3.72 8.65 -6.90
CA CYS A 33 -3.61 10.10 -7.06
C CYS A 33 -2.86 10.47 -8.34
N ALA A 34 -1.74 9.80 -8.61
CA ALA A 34 -0.95 9.94 -9.83
C ALA A 34 -1.78 9.53 -11.05
N PHE A 35 -2.51 8.42 -10.98
CA PHE A 35 -3.39 7.96 -12.05
C PHE A 35 -4.42 9.02 -12.43
N ILE A 36 -5.17 9.57 -11.46
CA ILE A 36 -6.17 10.59 -11.74
C ILE A 36 -5.53 11.86 -12.29
N TYR A 37 -4.43 12.32 -11.71
CA TYR A 37 -3.73 13.52 -12.14
C TYR A 37 -3.22 13.41 -13.58
N PHE A 38 -2.45 12.36 -13.88
CA PHE A 38 -1.83 12.19 -15.18
C PHE A 38 -2.83 11.96 -16.30
N ASN A 39 -3.95 11.26 -16.03
CA ASN A 39 -5.00 11.08 -17.03
C ASN A 39 -5.87 12.33 -17.26
N ASN A 40 -5.72 13.37 -16.44
CA ASN A 40 -6.51 14.60 -16.54
C ASN A 40 -5.60 15.83 -16.35
N ILE A 41 -4.36 15.77 -16.88
CA ILE A 41 -3.31 16.76 -16.58
C ILE A 41 -3.68 18.18 -17.03
N ASP A 42 -4.50 18.29 -18.07
CA ASP A 42 -5.01 19.56 -18.61
C ASP A 42 -6.15 20.17 -17.76
N GLU A 43 -6.84 19.35 -16.97
CA GLU A 43 -8.03 19.75 -16.21
C GLU A 43 -7.79 19.82 -14.69
N VAL A 44 -6.87 19.01 -14.17
CA VAL A 44 -6.63 18.84 -12.73
C VAL A 44 -5.34 19.54 -12.34
N ASN A 45 -5.43 20.56 -11.48
CA ASN A 45 -4.26 21.16 -10.84
C ASN A 45 -3.57 20.12 -9.93
N ILE A 46 -2.23 20.14 -9.88
CA ILE A 46 -1.42 19.27 -9.01
C ILE A 46 -1.85 19.33 -7.53
N ALA A 47 -2.37 20.47 -7.06
CA ALA A 47 -2.93 20.60 -5.71
C ALA A 47 -4.11 19.64 -5.46
N GLY A 48 -4.91 19.36 -6.49
CA GLY A 48 -6.01 18.39 -6.46
C GLY A 48 -5.56 16.94 -6.33
N ALA A 49 -4.29 16.63 -6.63
CA ALA A 49 -3.70 15.31 -6.46
C ALA A 49 -2.92 15.18 -5.14
N ILE A 50 -2.19 16.22 -4.76
CA ILE A 50 -1.37 16.25 -3.54
C ILE A 50 -2.24 16.17 -2.28
N GLY A 51 -3.38 16.87 -2.24
CA GLY A 51 -4.28 16.85 -1.07
C GLY A 51 -4.73 15.42 -0.69
N PRO A 52 -5.37 14.67 -1.61
CA PRO A 52 -5.74 13.27 -1.38
C PRO A 52 -4.53 12.38 -1.06
N PHE A 53 -3.39 12.57 -1.73
CA PHE A 53 -2.18 11.80 -1.46
C PHE A 53 -1.71 11.96 0.00
N LEU A 54 -1.65 13.20 0.51
CA LEU A 54 -1.26 13.45 1.90
C LEU A 54 -2.23 12.85 2.90
N LEU A 55 -3.53 12.85 2.61
CA LEU A 55 -4.53 12.17 3.43
C LEU A 55 -4.31 10.65 3.44
N PHE A 56 -4.02 10.05 2.30
CA PHE A 56 -3.71 8.62 2.23
C PHE A 56 -2.44 8.26 3.01
N VAL A 57 -1.39 9.08 2.90
CA VAL A 57 -0.17 8.91 3.69
C VAL A 57 -0.45 9.01 5.19
N ALA A 58 -1.32 9.93 5.62
CA ALA A 58 -1.69 10.05 7.03
C ALA A 58 -2.45 8.80 7.52
N VAL A 59 -3.41 8.30 6.73
CA VAL A 59 -4.17 7.08 7.07
C VAL A 59 -3.24 5.86 7.09
N SER A 60 -2.38 5.70 6.08
CA SER A 60 -1.45 4.57 6.00
C SER A 60 -0.40 4.61 7.11
N ALA A 61 0.03 5.79 7.57
CA ALA A 61 0.88 5.93 8.74
C ALA A 61 0.19 5.44 10.02
N VAL A 62 -1.08 5.81 10.24
CA VAL A 62 -1.86 5.35 11.42
C VAL A 62 -2.05 3.84 11.38
N VAL A 63 -2.51 3.30 10.24
CA VAL A 63 -2.70 1.85 10.05
C VAL A 63 -1.37 1.11 10.19
N GLY A 64 -0.29 1.63 9.61
CA GLY A 64 1.06 1.11 9.71
C GLY A 64 1.58 1.04 11.15
N MET A 65 1.34 2.09 11.94
CA MET A 65 1.72 2.10 13.37
C MET A 65 0.94 1.04 14.16
N ILE A 66 -0.38 0.92 13.93
CA ILE A 66 -1.23 -0.07 14.62
C ILE A 66 -0.78 -1.49 14.25
N THR A 67 -0.65 -1.78 12.97
CA THR A 67 -0.26 -3.11 12.47
C THR A 67 1.15 -3.49 12.92
N PHE A 68 2.09 -2.55 12.93
CA PHE A 68 3.44 -2.78 13.44
C PHE A 68 3.44 -3.11 14.94
N ARG A 69 2.61 -2.45 15.75
CA ARG A 69 2.47 -2.78 17.19
C ARG A 69 1.93 -4.19 17.43
N ILE A 70 0.99 -4.63 16.59
CA ILE A 70 0.39 -5.97 16.70
C ILE A 70 1.36 -7.05 16.22
N MET A 71 1.95 -6.86 15.04
CA MET A 71 2.73 -7.90 14.36
C MET A 71 4.22 -7.91 14.74
N LYS A 72 4.75 -6.76 15.19
CA LYS A 72 6.15 -6.55 15.58
C LYS A 72 7.18 -6.92 14.50
N GLU A 73 6.74 -7.01 13.25
CA GLU A 73 7.56 -7.34 12.08
C GLU A 73 7.25 -6.39 10.92
N GLY A 74 8.30 -5.76 10.38
CA GLY A 74 8.15 -4.71 9.37
C GLY A 74 7.50 -5.18 8.07
N SER A 75 7.91 -6.34 7.55
CA SER A 75 7.37 -6.87 6.28
C SER A 75 5.89 -7.22 6.40
N LYS A 76 5.47 -7.87 7.49
CA LYS A 76 4.06 -8.18 7.76
C LYS A 76 3.21 -6.92 7.88
N ALA A 77 3.65 -5.97 8.72
CA ALA A 77 2.93 -4.72 8.94
C ALA A 77 2.81 -3.88 7.65
N GLY A 78 3.90 -3.80 6.88
CA GLY A 78 3.94 -3.12 5.60
C GLY A 78 2.95 -3.74 4.60
N LEU A 79 2.97 -5.07 4.42
CA LEU A 79 2.04 -5.76 3.52
C LEU A 79 0.59 -5.58 3.96
N PHE A 80 0.32 -5.71 5.26
CA PHE A 80 -1.02 -5.53 5.79
C PHE A 80 -1.54 -4.12 5.52
N THR A 81 -0.70 -3.12 5.74
CA THR A 81 -1.02 -1.72 5.48
C THR A 81 -1.27 -1.48 4.00
N ALA A 82 -0.38 -1.95 3.11
CA ALA A 82 -0.54 -1.80 1.67
C ALA A 82 -1.85 -2.45 1.16
N VAL A 83 -2.15 -3.68 1.59
CA VAL A 83 -3.39 -4.36 1.18
C VAL A 83 -4.63 -3.65 1.73
N PHE A 84 -4.59 -3.20 2.99
CA PHE A 84 -5.67 -2.39 3.56
C PHE A 84 -5.90 -1.12 2.73
N MET A 85 -4.84 -0.37 2.41
CA MET A 85 -4.94 0.87 1.63
C MET A 85 -5.48 0.61 0.22
N MET A 86 -5.05 -0.47 -0.44
CA MET A 86 -5.59 -0.87 -1.74
C MET A 86 -7.11 -1.11 -1.67
N ILE A 87 -7.61 -1.76 -0.63
CA ILE A 87 -9.05 -1.98 -0.44
C ILE A 87 -9.76 -0.65 -0.13
N PHE A 88 -9.19 0.15 0.77
CA PHE A 88 -9.73 1.44 1.22
C PHE A 88 -9.89 2.42 0.05
N MET A 89 -8.87 2.58 -0.78
CA MET A 89 -8.90 3.49 -1.95
C MET A 89 -9.86 3.02 -3.04
N ASN A 90 -10.13 1.70 -3.12
CA ASN A 90 -11.07 1.12 -4.07
C ASN A 90 -12.49 0.96 -3.51
N TYR A 91 -12.81 1.64 -2.39
CA TYR A 91 -14.12 1.58 -1.74
C TYR A 91 -15.29 1.73 -2.71
N MET A 92 -15.28 2.77 -3.55
CA MET A 92 -16.42 3.05 -4.44
C MET A 92 -16.69 1.91 -5.44
N VAL A 93 -15.64 1.28 -5.96
CA VAL A 93 -15.78 0.15 -6.90
C VAL A 93 -16.37 -1.06 -6.19
N ILE A 94 -15.84 -1.38 -5.00
CA ILE A 94 -16.31 -2.50 -4.18
C ILE A 94 -17.76 -2.27 -3.74
N GLN A 95 -18.08 -1.05 -3.30
CA GLN A 95 -19.43 -0.67 -2.88
C GLN A 95 -20.43 -0.78 -4.03
N LYS A 96 -20.05 -0.37 -5.25
CA LYS A 96 -20.90 -0.55 -6.44
C LYS A 96 -21.18 -2.02 -6.74
N LEU A 97 -20.20 -2.90 -6.57
CA LEU A 97 -20.40 -4.35 -6.75
C LEU A 97 -21.33 -4.92 -5.67
N ILE A 98 -21.15 -4.53 -4.41
CA ILE A 98 -22.00 -4.98 -3.30
C ILE A 98 -23.44 -4.47 -3.47
N ASN A 99 -23.63 -3.21 -3.87
CA ASN A 99 -24.94 -2.62 -4.11
C ASN A 99 -25.76 -3.36 -5.17
N LYS A 100 -25.11 -3.99 -6.16
CA LYS A 100 -25.80 -4.82 -7.16
C LYS A 100 -26.37 -6.11 -6.59
N ILE A 101 -25.77 -6.63 -5.52
CA ILE A 101 -26.18 -7.90 -4.90
C ILE A 101 -27.25 -7.63 -3.85
N LEU A 102 -26.98 -6.71 -2.91
CA LEU A 102 -27.89 -6.44 -1.81
C LEU A 102 -27.77 -4.98 -1.31
N PRO A 103 -28.54 -4.04 -1.88
CA PRO A 103 -28.36 -2.61 -1.65
C PRO A 103 -28.70 -2.16 -0.22
N PHE A 104 -29.68 -2.81 0.42
CA PHE A 104 -30.15 -2.42 1.76
C PHE A 104 -29.11 -2.65 2.89
N LEU A 105 -28.17 -3.59 2.70
CA LEU A 105 -27.14 -3.94 3.69
C LEU A 105 -25.71 -3.63 3.21
N SER A 106 -25.57 -2.79 2.19
CA SER A 106 -24.33 -2.64 1.44
C SER A 106 -23.13 -2.19 2.29
N TYR A 107 -23.33 -1.23 3.20
CA TYR A 107 -22.28 -0.78 4.11
C TYR A 107 -21.82 -1.87 5.09
N LEU A 108 -22.76 -2.67 5.59
CA LEU A 108 -22.46 -3.76 6.52
C LEU A 108 -21.73 -4.91 5.82
N LEU A 109 -22.16 -5.23 4.59
CA LEU A 109 -21.48 -6.21 3.72
C LEU A 109 -20.06 -5.76 3.36
N PHE A 110 -19.84 -4.46 3.09
CA PHE A 110 -18.50 -3.93 2.86
C PHE A 110 -17.61 -4.11 4.10
N LEU A 111 -18.12 -3.77 5.29
CA LEU A 111 -17.38 -3.95 6.53
C LEU A 111 -17.01 -5.42 6.77
N ILE A 112 -17.96 -6.34 6.60
CA ILE A 112 -17.71 -7.79 6.71
C ILE A 112 -16.65 -8.22 5.71
N LEU A 113 -16.75 -7.79 4.44
CA LEU A 113 -15.78 -8.12 3.41
C LEU A 113 -14.37 -7.66 3.79
N VAL A 114 -14.21 -6.41 4.25
CA VAL A 114 -12.92 -5.88 4.71
C VAL A 114 -12.38 -6.73 5.86
N ILE A 115 -13.19 -7.01 6.89
CA ILE A 115 -12.76 -7.83 8.04
C ILE A 115 -12.34 -9.23 7.59
N VAL A 116 -13.12 -9.89 6.74
CA VAL A 116 -12.81 -11.22 6.20
C VAL A 116 -11.49 -11.19 5.43
N LEU A 117 -11.29 -10.22 4.53
CA LEU A 117 -10.06 -10.08 3.76
C LEU A 117 -8.85 -9.84 4.68
N LEU A 118 -8.98 -8.98 5.70
CA LEU A 118 -7.92 -8.73 6.66
C LEU A 118 -7.58 -9.96 7.51
N VAL A 119 -8.57 -10.75 7.93
CA VAL A 119 -8.35 -12.02 8.65
C VAL A 119 -7.68 -13.06 7.76
N LEU A 120 -8.14 -13.21 6.51
CA LEU A 120 -7.53 -14.11 5.53
C LEU A 120 -6.10 -13.70 5.23
N LEU A 121 -5.86 -12.39 5.08
CA LEU A 121 -4.53 -11.83 4.92
C LEU A 121 -3.69 -12.23 6.13
N PHE A 122 -4.12 -11.90 7.36
CA PHE A 122 -3.42 -12.21 8.61
C PHE A 122 -2.96 -13.68 8.70
N LYS A 123 -3.85 -14.63 8.34
CA LYS A 123 -3.50 -16.06 8.29
C LYS A 123 -2.41 -16.38 7.25
N LYS A 124 -2.45 -15.74 6.09
CA LYS A 124 -1.53 -15.97 4.96
C LYS A 124 -0.17 -15.30 5.14
N ILE A 125 -0.07 -14.27 5.99
CA ILE A 125 1.20 -13.57 6.30
C ILE A 125 2.04 -14.33 7.34
N ASN A 126 1.61 -15.51 7.81
CA ASN A 126 2.47 -16.44 8.56
C ASN A 126 3.44 -17.20 7.65
N LYS A 127 4.17 -16.46 6.80
CA LYS A 127 5.28 -16.97 6.00
C LYS A 127 6.61 -16.44 6.54
N SER A 128 7.72 -16.92 5.97
CA SER A 128 9.04 -16.43 6.33
C SER A 128 9.16 -14.92 6.02
N GLU A 129 9.92 -14.18 6.84
CA GLU A 129 10.16 -12.74 6.62
C GLU A 129 10.73 -12.47 5.21
N ALA A 130 11.53 -13.40 4.69
CA ALA A 130 12.11 -13.32 3.35
C ALA A 130 11.04 -13.36 2.26
N ASP A 131 10.10 -14.31 2.33
CA ASP A 131 9.01 -14.41 1.35
C ASP A 131 8.14 -13.16 1.36
N LEU A 132 7.80 -12.67 2.56
CA LEU A 132 6.99 -11.47 2.72
C LEU A 132 7.70 -10.23 2.19
N TYR A 133 9.00 -10.12 2.44
CA TYR A 133 9.81 -9.05 1.89
C TYR A 133 9.83 -9.08 0.36
N THR A 134 9.89 -10.27 -0.27
CA THR A 134 9.75 -10.41 -1.73
C THR A 134 8.41 -9.87 -2.22
N TRP A 135 7.30 -10.17 -1.54
CA TRP A 135 6.00 -9.58 -1.88
C TRP A 135 6.01 -8.05 -1.76
N CYS A 136 6.66 -7.49 -0.74
CA CYS A 136 6.81 -6.04 -0.63
C CYS A 136 7.55 -5.44 -1.83
N GLN A 137 8.62 -6.10 -2.28
CA GLN A 137 9.39 -5.66 -3.45
C GLN A 137 8.55 -5.72 -4.73
N ILE A 138 7.77 -6.79 -4.92
CA ILE A 138 6.87 -6.93 -6.07
C ILE A 138 5.85 -5.78 -6.09
N ILE A 139 5.19 -5.51 -4.96
CA ILE A 139 4.21 -4.41 -4.88
C ILE A 139 4.89 -3.06 -5.14
N THR A 140 6.07 -2.83 -4.57
CA THR A 140 6.87 -1.61 -4.83
C THR A 140 7.13 -1.44 -6.33
N PHE A 141 7.56 -2.52 -7.00
CA PHE A 141 7.86 -2.49 -8.43
C PHE A 141 6.60 -2.26 -9.26
N VAL A 142 5.49 -2.92 -8.95
CA VAL A 142 4.21 -2.77 -9.67
C VAL A 142 3.66 -1.35 -9.50
N CYS A 143 3.51 -0.86 -8.27
CA CYS A 143 2.97 0.48 -8.02
C CYS A 143 3.91 1.57 -8.55
N GLY A 144 5.24 1.40 -8.38
CA GLY A 144 6.23 2.32 -8.94
C GLY A 144 6.19 2.36 -10.47
N GLY A 145 6.15 1.19 -11.11
CA GLY A 145 6.02 1.06 -12.55
C GLY A 145 4.73 1.70 -13.07
N LEU A 146 3.60 1.52 -12.37
CA LEU A 146 2.34 2.16 -12.72
C LEU A 146 2.38 3.68 -12.59
N VAL A 147 2.95 4.23 -11.50
CA VAL A 147 3.12 5.69 -11.35
C VAL A 147 3.98 6.25 -12.47
N LEU A 148 5.13 5.62 -12.77
CA LEU A 148 6.02 6.05 -13.84
C LEU A 148 5.36 5.94 -15.22
N PHE A 149 4.68 4.82 -15.50
CA PHE A 149 3.99 4.61 -16.76
C PHE A 149 2.92 5.67 -17.03
N ASN A 150 2.09 5.99 -16.02
CA ASN A 150 1.08 7.04 -16.16
C ASN A 150 1.74 8.42 -16.34
N GLY A 151 2.84 8.70 -15.64
CA GLY A 151 3.57 9.97 -15.81
C GLY A 151 4.18 10.13 -17.21
N LEU A 152 4.78 9.06 -17.75
CA LEU A 152 5.34 9.06 -19.11
C LEU A 152 4.25 9.16 -20.17
N ALA A 153 3.11 8.51 -19.97
CA ALA A 153 1.98 8.54 -20.90
C ALA A 153 1.27 9.91 -20.94
N ALA A 154 1.44 10.75 -19.91
CA ALA A 154 0.88 12.09 -19.84
C ALA A 154 1.75 13.18 -20.50
N ILE A 155 2.96 12.83 -20.97
CA ILE A 155 3.79 13.74 -21.75
C ILE A 155 3.23 13.77 -23.19
N PRO A 156 2.85 14.93 -23.73
CA PRO A 156 2.30 15.05 -25.07
C PRO A 156 3.31 14.70 -26.19
#